data_AF-A0A2S7N078-F1
#
_entry.id   AF-A0A2S7N078-F1
#
_cell.length_a   1.000
_cell.length_b   1.000
_cell.length_c   1.000
_cell.angle_alpha   90.00
_cell.angle_beta   90.00
_cell.angle_gamma   90.00
#
_symmetry.space_group_name_H-M   'P 1'
#
loop_
_entity.id
_entity.type
_entity.pdbx_description
1 polymer ?
#
loop_
_entity_poly.entity_id
_entity_poly.type
_entity_poly.pdbx_seq_one_letter_code
_entity_poly.pdbx_strand_id
1 'polypeptide(L)'
;MTKERVHSKTVTEAAKQALNKRGVSIESIAKIVYQMQLPYNDSLTMEDCVYSIERVLMKREMQHAILVGVELDMLAEKKMLSEPLQSIVESDEPLFGVDETIAFGAVLGYGSIGVTTFGHLDKNKLGIIRYLDTKKEGSGVNTFLDDLVAAIAASAASRLAHRLRDQEESLTEKEIKDLDHEEMIG
;
A
#
# COMPACT_ATOMS: atom_id res chain seq x y z
N MET A 1 33.92 -10.19 3.48
CA MET A 1 32.89 -10.51 2.47
C MET A 1 32.22 -9.21 2.06
N THR A 2 32.38 -8.78 0.81
CA THR A 2 31.59 -7.69 0.24
C THR A 2 30.14 -8.17 0.16
N LYS A 3 29.26 -7.63 1.01
CA LYS A 3 27.82 -7.89 0.91
C LYS A 3 27.34 -7.40 -0.45
N GLU A 4 26.97 -8.32 -1.33
CA GLU A 4 26.33 -8.01 -2.59
C GLU A 4 24.99 -7.33 -2.28
N ARG A 5 24.81 -6.10 -2.78
CA ARG A 5 23.58 -5.32 -2.53
C ARG A 5 22.49 -5.83 -3.46
N VAL A 6 21.30 -6.10 -2.91
CA VAL A 6 20.14 -6.46 -3.72
C VAL A 6 19.75 -5.26 -4.59
N HIS A 7 19.58 -5.50 -5.89
CA HIS A 7 19.25 -4.45 -6.85
C HIS A 7 17.80 -3.97 -6.67
N SER A 8 17.55 -2.65 -6.77
CA SER A 8 16.22 -2.04 -6.52
C SER A 8 15.10 -2.64 -7.38
N LYS A 9 15.39 -2.90 -8.66
CA LYS A 9 14.46 -3.59 -9.57
C LYS A 9 14.01 -4.95 -9.02
N THR A 10 14.92 -5.74 -8.47
CA THR A 10 14.60 -7.04 -7.87
C THR A 10 13.65 -6.89 -6.69
N VAL A 11 13.87 -5.87 -5.85
CA VAL A 11 12.99 -5.56 -4.69
C VAL A 11 11.60 -5.12 -5.17
N THR A 12 11.54 -4.29 -6.21
CA THR A 12 10.27 -3.81 -6.80
C THR A 12 9.45 -4.99 -7.34
N GLU A 13 10.07 -5.85 -8.14
CA GLU A 13 9.39 -7.03 -8.68
C GLU A 13 8.96 -7.99 -7.58
N ALA A 14 9.79 -8.21 -6.56
CA ALA A 14 9.45 -9.06 -5.43
C ALA A 14 8.23 -8.53 -4.66
N ALA A 15 8.14 -7.22 -4.40
CA ALA A 15 7.00 -6.62 -3.71
C ALA A 15 5.70 -6.77 -4.53
N LYS A 16 5.75 -6.51 -5.84
CA LYS A 16 4.60 -6.74 -6.73
C LYS A 16 4.18 -8.21 -6.78
N GLN A 17 5.15 -9.12 -6.84
CA GLN A 17 4.87 -10.55 -6.82
C GLN A 17 4.29 -11.00 -5.48
N ALA A 18 4.74 -10.43 -4.37
CA ALA A 18 4.19 -10.71 -3.04
C ALA A 18 2.69 -10.38 -3.00
N LEU A 19 2.28 -9.18 -3.44
CA LEU A 19 0.86 -8.81 -3.53
C LEU A 19 0.07 -9.75 -4.45
N ASN A 20 0.56 -10.00 -5.66
CA ASN A 20 -0.13 -10.85 -6.64
C ASN A 20 -0.31 -12.30 -6.15
N LYS A 21 0.70 -12.88 -5.48
CA LYS A 21 0.59 -14.22 -4.88
C LYS A 21 -0.49 -14.32 -3.81
N ARG A 22 -0.86 -13.19 -3.21
CA ARG A 22 -1.92 -13.07 -2.21
C ARG A 22 -3.27 -12.67 -2.82
N GLY A 23 -3.38 -12.65 -4.15
CA GLY A 23 -4.61 -12.32 -4.86
C GLY A 23 -4.92 -10.82 -4.92
N VAL A 24 -3.95 -9.96 -4.59
CA VAL A 24 -4.09 -8.51 -4.67
C VAL A 24 -3.50 -8.02 -6.00
N SER A 25 -4.37 -7.61 -6.92
CA SER A 25 -3.95 -7.00 -8.19
C SER A 25 -3.91 -5.47 -8.07
N ILE A 26 -3.10 -4.81 -8.90
CA ILE A 26 -3.01 -3.34 -8.92
C ILE A 26 -4.37 -2.71 -9.25
N GLU A 27 -5.13 -3.31 -10.15
CA GLU A 27 -6.46 -2.87 -10.54
C GLU A 27 -7.46 -2.94 -9.37
N SER A 28 -7.30 -3.92 -8.47
CA SER A 28 -8.15 -4.03 -7.29
C SER A 28 -7.92 -2.88 -6.30
N ILE A 29 -6.66 -2.43 -6.18
CA ILE A 29 -6.28 -1.26 -5.39
C ILE A 29 -6.72 0.03 -6.11
N ALA A 30 -6.56 0.10 -7.43
CA ALA A 30 -6.93 1.26 -8.23
C ALA A 30 -8.42 1.60 -8.13
N LYS A 31 -9.30 0.60 -8.02
CA LYS A 31 -10.73 0.80 -7.76
C LYS A 31 -11.00 1.53 -6.45
N ILE A 32 -10.21 1.26 -5.40
CA ILE A 32 -10.32 1.97 -4.12
C ILE A 32 -9.91 3.43 -4.33
N VAL A 33 -8.74 3.67 -4.91
CA VAL A 33 -8.23 5.02 -5.19
C VAL A 33 -9.23 5.81 -6.03
N TYR A 34 -9.77 5.21 -7.08
CA TYR A 34 -10.77 5.81 -7.94
C TYR A 34 -12.02 6.21 -7.16
N GLN A 35 -12.58 5.30 -6.36
CA GLN A 35 -13.76 5.60 -5.54
C GLN A 35 -13.51 6.76 -4.56
N MET A 36 -12.30 6.87 -4.03
CA MET A 36 -11.94 7.95 -3.10
C MET A 36 -11.76 9.30 -3.78
N GLN A 37 -11.22 9.32 -5.00
CA GLN A 37 -10.83 10.54 -5.69
C GLN A 37 -11.88 11.06 -6.67
N LEU A 38 -12.79 10.19 -7.15
CA LEU A 38 -13.86 10.57 -8.07
C LEU A 38 -14.72 11.75 -7.57
N PRO A 39 -15.11 11.87 -6.29
CA PRO A 39 -15.89 13.03 -5.82
C PRO A 39 -15.18 14.39 -5.95
N TYR A 40 -13.86 14.40 -6.17
CA TYR A 40 -13.06 15.60 -6.31
C TYR A 40 -12.65 15.88 -7.75
N ASN A 41 -12.72 14.88 -8.64
CA ASN A 41 -12.38 15.03 -10.06
C ASN A 41 -13.18 14.07 -10.93
N ASP A 42 -14.17 14.62 -11.64
CA ASP A 42 -15.04 13.86 -12.56
C ASP A 42 -14.32 13.37 -13.82
N SER A 43 -13.15 13.94 -14.15
CA SER A 43 -12.31 13.51 -15.28
C SER A 43 -11.28 12.45 -14.93
N LEU A 44 -11.25 12.01 -13.66
CA LEU A 44 -10.33 10.98 -13.20
C LEU A 44 -10.49 9.70 -14.02
N THR A 45 -9.37 9.13 -14.46
CA THR A 45 -9.35 7.85 -15.18
C THR A 45 -8.81 6.73 -14.29
N MET A 46 -9.07 5.48 -14.67
CA MET A 46 -8.50 4.34 -13.97
C MET A 46 -6.99 4.26 -14.18
N GLU A 47 -6.54 4.68 -15.35
CA GLU A 47 -5.14 4.76 -15.74
C GLU A 47 -4.36 5.72 -14.82
N ASP A 48 -4.95 6.85 -14.42
CA ASP A 48 -4.35 7.77 -13.44
C ASP A 48 -4.16 7.10 -12.07
N CYS A 49 -5.15 6.35 -11.62
CA CYS A 49 -5.08 5.60 -10.36
C CYS A 49 -3.99 4.52 -10.41
N VAL A 50 -3.95 3.72 -11.48
CA VAL A 50 -2.93 2.69 -11.70
C VAL A 50 -1.55 3.31 -11.76
N TYR A 51 -1.38 4.41 -12.49
CA TYR A 51 -0.11 5.13 -12.57
C TYR A 51 0.33 5.62 -11.19
N SER A 52 -0.57 6.15 -10.37
CA SER A 52 -0.23 6.58 -9.01
C SER A 52 0.23 5.43 -8.12
N ILE A 53 -0.47 4.29 -8.17
CA ILE A 53 -0.09 3.08 -7.43
C ILE A 53 1.28 2.58 -7.87
N GLU A 54 1.54 2.54 -9.17
CA GLU A 54 2.84 2.16 -9.72
C GLU A 54 3.98 3.03 -9.17
N ARG A 55 3.75 4.34 -9.01
CA ARG A 55 4.73 5.26 -8.41
C ARG A 55 4.94 4.98 -6.91
N VAL A 56 3.87 4.68 -6.17
CA VAL A 56 3.94 4.26 -4.77
C VAL A 56 4.77 2.98 -4.61
N LEU A 57 4.56 1.99 -5.47
CA LEU A 57 5.28 0.72 -5.45
C LEU A 57 6.75 0.84 -5.85
N MET A 58 7.21 2.00 -6.32
CA MET A 58 8.63 2.28 -6.59
C MET A 58 9.38 2.82 -5.36
N LYS A 59 8.68 3.16 -4.27
CA LYS A 59 9.28 3.62 -3.02
C LYS A 59 9.84 2.46 -2.21
N ARG A 60 11.10 2.58 -1.76
CA ARG A 60 11.77 1.51 -1.00
C ARG A 60 11.07 1.18 0.31
N GLU A 61 10.64 2.20 1.06
CA GLU A 61 9.96 1.99 2.35
C GLU A 61 8.66 1.20 2.16
N MET A 62 7.86 1.56 1.16
CA MET A 62 6.66 0.82 0.78
C MET A 62 6.98 -0.62 0.36
N GLN A 63 7.99 -0.81 -0.50
CA GLN A 63 8.40 -2.15 -0.93
C GLN A 63 8.84 -3.03 0.24
N HIS A 64 9.64 -2.49 1.17
CA HIS A 64 10.10 -3.24 2.33
C HIS A 64 8.94 -3.56 3.29
N ALA A 65 8.01 -2.62 3.50
CA ALA A 65 6.82 -2.87 4.30
C ALA A 65 5.98 -4.02 3.72
N ILE A 66 5.74 -4.01 2.40
CA ILE A 66 5.03 -5.09 1.70
C ILE A 66 5.75 -6.43 1.89
N LEU A 67 7.05 -6.48 1.64
CA LEU A 67 7.82 -7.72 1.73
C LEU A 67 7.83 -8.29 3.16
N VAL A 68 7.98 -7.44 4.17
CA VAL A 68 7.98 -7.87 5.58
C VAL A 68 6.59 -8.34 6.01
N GLY A 69 5.55 -7.54 5.78
CA GLY A 69 4.19 -7.87 6.22
C GLY A 69 3.66 -9.13 5.55
N VAL A 70 3.81 -9.26 4.23
CA VAL A 70 3.37 -10.46 3.50
C VAL A 70 4.12 -11.70 3.96
N GLU A 71 5.42 -11.61 4.25
CA GLU A 71 6.18 -12.75 4.77
C GLU A 71 5.71 -13.16 6.17
N LEU A 72 5.41 -12.20 7.06
CA LEU A 72 4.88 -12.49 8.40
C LEU A 72 3.52 -13.19 8.34
N ASP A 73 2.61 -12.72 7.48
CA ASP A 73 1.34 -13.38 7.21
C ASP A 73 1.55 -14.83 6.72
N MET A 74 2.48 -15.04 5.77
CA MET A 74 2.77 -16.36 5.22
C MET A 74 3.40 -17.30 6.26
N LEU A 75 4.24 -16.78 7.15
CA LEU A 75 4.83 -17.56 8.25
C LEU A 75 3.77 -17.93 9.29
N ALA A 76 2.86 -17.02 9.62
CA ALA A 76 1.72 -17.29 10.49
C ALA A 76 0.83 -18.38 9.90
N GLU A 77 0.48 -18.28 8.62
CA GLU A 77 -0.31 -19.29 7.91
C GLU A 77 0.35 -20.69 7.94
N LYS A 78 1.68 -20.74 7.83
CA LYS A 78 2.46 -21.98 7.88
C LYS A 78 2.78 -22.47 9.30
N LYS A 79 2.29 -21.81 10.34
CA LYS A 79 2.60 -22.13 11.76
C LYS A 79 4.08 -22.08 12.09
N MET A 80 4.81 -21.16 11.46
CA MET A 80 6.27 -21.04 11.60
C MET A 80 6.68 -19.91 12.57
N LEU A 81 5.73 -19.14 13.09
CA LEU A 81 6.02 -18.15 14.12
C LEU A 81 6.11 -18.83 15.50
N SER A 82 6.89 -18.26 16.40
CA SER A 82 6.93 -18.69 17.79
C SER A 82 5.70 -18.20 18.56
N GLU A 83 5.19 -18.99 19.50
CA GLU A 83 4.19 -18.49 20.45
C GLU A 83 4.80 -17.43 21.40
N PRO A 84 4.03 -16.40 21.83
CA PRO A 84 2.61 -16.18 21.55
C PRO A 84 2.32 -15.44 20.23
N LEU A 85 3.35 -15.04 19.48
CA LEU A 85 3.20 -14.24 18.25
C LEU A 85 2.39 -14.97 17.18
N GLN A 86 2.57 -16.30 17.06
CA GLN A 86 1.80 -17.14 16.15
C GLN A 86 0.30 -16.95 16.35
N SER A 87 -0.18 -17.14 17.58
CA SER A 87 -1.59 -16.96 17.92
C SER A 87 -2.06 -15.54 17.63
N ILE A 88 -1.29 -14.53 18.05
CA ILE A 88 -1.62 -13.11 17.91
C ILE A 88 -1.83 -12.71 16.45
N VAL A 89 -0.88 -13.04 15.57
CA VAL A 89 -0.94 -12.68 14.14
C VAL A 89 -2.03 -13.48 13.44
N GLU A 90 -2.11 -14.78 13.67
CA GLU A 90 -3.14 -15.60 13.01
C GLU A 90 -4.56 -15.23 13.44
N SER A 91 -4.74 -14.88 14.71
CA SER A 91 -6.03 -14.45 15.24
C SER A 91 -6.37 -13.01 14.91
N ASP A 92 -5.50 -12.26 14.24
CA ASP A 92 -5.71 -10.84 13.94
C ASP A 92 -6.16 -10.09 15.21
N GLU A 93 -5.35 -10.23 16.26
CA GLU A 93 -5.69 -9.79 17.61
C GLU A 93 -5.96 -8.27 17.63
N PRO A 94 -7.15 -7.78 18.03
CA PRO A 94 -7.50 -6.35 17.93
C PRO A 94 -6.61 -5.36 18.69
N LEU A 95 -5.76 -5.83 19.60
CA LEU A 95 -4.78 -5.01 20.34
C LEU A 95 -3.35 -5.16 19.82
N PHE A 96 -3.12 -6.01 18.82
CA PHE A 96 -1.89 -6.04 18.06
C PHE A 96 -1.92 -4.90 17.06
N GLY A 97 -0.99 -3.96 17.20
CA GLY A 97 -0.97 -2.72 16.40
C GLY A 97 0.26 -2.59 15.49
N VAL A 98 0.97 -3.70 15.26
CA VAL A 98 2.32 -3.68 14.64
C VAL A 98 2.22 -3.68 13.12
N ASP A 99 1.26 -4.42 12.59
CA ASP A 99 0.64 -4.32 11.28
C ASP A 99 0.33 -2.88 10.88
N GLU A 100 -0.51 -2.15 11.63
CA GLU A 100 -0.81 -0.76 11.31
C GLU A 100 0.43 0.12 11.48
N THR A 101 1.33 -0.18 12.43
CA THR A 101 2.57 0.59 12.60
C THR A 101 3.47 0.49 11.36
N ILE A 102 3.59 -0.70 10.76
CA ILE A 102 4.36 -0.92 9.53
C ILE A 102 3.68 -0.19 8.35
N ALA A 103 2.36 -0.34 8.22
CA ALA A 103 1.58 0.32 7.18
C ALA A 103 1.65 1.85 7.30
N PHE A 104 1.43 2.39 8.50
CA PHE A 104 1.55 3.81 8.83
C PHE A 104 2.94 4.36 8.48
N GLY A 105 4.00 3.65 8.85
CA GLY A 105 5.37 4.02 8.52
C GLY A 105 5.58 4.19 7.01
N ALA A 106 5.05 3.26 6.21
CA ALA A 106 5.13 3.33 4.75
C ALA A 106 4.35 4.52 4.14
N VAL A 107 3.27 4.96 4.80
CA VAL A 107 2.44 6.09 4.34
C VAL A 107 3.08 7.44 4.65
N LEU A 108 3.96 7.54 5.66
CA LEU A 108 4.60 8.81 6.04
C LEU A 108 5.36 9.47 4.86
N GLY A 109 5.89 8.68 3.93
CA GLY A 109 6.53 9.17 2.70
C GLY A 109 5.60 9.95 1.77
N TYR A 110 4.28 9.90 1.99
CA TYR A 110 3.24 10.62 1.24
C TYR A 110 2.50 11.66 2.08
N GLY A 111 3.08 12.04 3.23
CA GLY A 111 2.62 13.14 4.06
C GLY A 111 1.40 12.85 4.92
N SER A 112 0.98 13.86 5.69
CA SER A 112 -0.11 13.73 6.68
C SER A 112 -1.48 13.48 6.04
N ILE A 113 -1.70 13.91 4.79
CA ILE A 113 -2.93 13.61 4.03
C ILE A 113 -3.02 12.11 3.73
N GLY A 114 -1.89 11.48 3.35
CA GLY A 114 -1.82 10.03 3.20
C GLY A 114 -2.19 9.33 4.50
N VAL A 115 -1.64 9.79 5.63
CA VAL A 115 -1.90 9.20 6.96
C VAL A 115 -3.38 9.28 7.36
N THR A 116 -4.03 10.43 7.20
CA THR A 116 -5.47 10.57 7.52
C THR A 116 -6.32 9.70 6.60
N THR A 117 -5.94 9.58 5.34
CA THR A 117 -6.57 8.73 4.34
C THR A 117 -6.43 7.24 4.68
N PHE A 118 -5.25 6.82 5.16
CA PHE A 118 -4.99 5.46 5.63
C PHE A 118 -5.92 5.09 6.79
N GLY A 119 -5.99 5.91 7.84
CA GLY A 119 -6.89 5.64 8.98
C GLY A 119 -8.37 5.61 8.58
N HIS A 120 -8.77 6.36 7.54
CA HIS A 120 -10.11 6.23 6.96
C HIS A 120 -10.32 4.89 6.26
N LEU A 121 -9.37 4.45 5.44
CA LEU A 121 -9.47 3.19 4.71
C LEU A 121 -9.43 1.97 5.61
N ASP A 122 -8.52 1.96 6.57
CA ASP A 122 -8.41 0.91 7.58
C ASP A 122 -9.74 0.74 8.32
N LYS A 123 -10.32 1.83 8.85
CA LYS A 123 -11.60 1.76 9.55
C LYS A 123 -12.78 1.28 8.69
N ASN A 124 -12.85 1.69 7.42
CA ASN A 124 -14.00 1.42 6.56
C ASN A 124 -13.87 0.14 5.72
N LYS A 125 -12.66 -0.42 5.63
CA LYS A 125 -12.27 -1.59 4.84
C LYS A 125 -12.99 -1.62 3.47
N LEU A 126 -12.55 -0.79 2.51
CA LEU A 126 -13.18 -0.68 1.18
C LEU A 126 -12.63 -1.70 0.17
N GLY A 127 -13.46 -2.13 -0.78
CA GLY A 127 -13.02 -2.93 -1.93
C GLY A 127 -12.31 -4.22 -1.52
N ILE A 128 -11.10 -4.43 -2.04
CA ILE A 128 -10.28 -5.63 -1.74
C ILE A 128 -9.87 -5.70 -0.27
N ILE A 129 -9.73 -4.57 0.44
CA ILE A 129 -9.39 -4.54 1.87
C ILE A 129 -10.44 -5.32 2.67
N ARG A 130 -11.73 -5.09 2.36
CA ARG A 130 -12.83 -5.84 2.99
C ARG A 130 -12.73 -7.35 2.78
N TYR A 131 -12.29 -7.75 1.59
CA TYR A 131 -12.18 -9.16 1.25
C TYR A 131 -11.06 -9.83 2.05
N LEU A 132 -9.94 -9.12 2.22
CA LEU A 132 -8.78 -9.59 3.00
C LEU A 132 -9.09 -9.69 4.50
N ASP A 133 -9.81 -8.71 5.04
CA ASP A 133 -10.28 -8.63 6.43
C ASP A 133 -11.30 -9.74 6.77
N THR A 134 -12.13 -10.14 5.80
CA THR A 134 -13.07 -11.23 6.04
C THR A 134 -12.36 -12.58 6.16
N LYS A 135 -12.28 -13.12 7.38
CA LYS A 135 -11.82 -14.49 7.70
C LYS A 135 -12.77 -15.56 7.17
N LYS A 136 -12.85 -15.67 5.84
CA LYS A 136 -13.56 -16.76 5.18
C LYS A 136 -12.69 -18.00 5.22
N GLU A 137 -13.32 -19.15 5.37
CA GLU A 137 -12.61 -20.42 5.33
C GLU A 137 -11.80 -20.52 4.02
N GLY A 138 -10.47 -20.63 4.14
CA GLY A 138 -9.54 -20.65 3.01
C GLY A 138 -8.98 -19.30 2.54
N SER A 139 -9.25 -18.18 3.22
CA SER A 139 -8.72 -16.84 2.85
C SER A 139 -7.26 -16.57 3.26
N GLY A 140 -6.64 -17.49 4.01
CA GLY A 140 -5.30 -17.30 4.59
C GLY A 140 -5.26 -16.28 5.74
N VAL A 141 -4.07 -16.05 6.29
CA VAL A 141 -3.80 -15.03 7.32
C VAL A 141 -3.43 -13.72 6.63
N ASN A 142 -4.21 -12.65 6.79
CA ASN A 142 -4.00 -11.37 6.07
C ASN A 142 -3.83 -10.17 7.01
N THR A 143 -3.39 -10.38 8.25
CA THR A 143 -3.27 -9.36 9.31
C THR A 143 -2.38 -8.19 8.90
N PHE A 144 -1.29 -8.43 8.18
CA PHE A 144 -0.48 -7.31 7.66
C PHE A 144 -0.97 -6.83 6.29
N LEU A 145 -1.47 -7.73 5.45
CA LEU A 145 -1.73 -7.45 4.05
C LEU A 145 -2.87 -6.44 3.82
N ASP A 146 -3.95 -6.51 4.60
CA ASP A 146 -5.09 -5.61 4.42
C ASP A 146 -4.72 -4.14 4.74
N ASP A 147 -3.95 -3.91 5.80
CA ASP A 147 -3.39 -2.61 6.16
C ASP A 147 -2.36 -2.11 5.15
N LEU A 148 -1.51 -2.99 4.63
CA LEU A 148 -0.57 -2.63 3.57
C LEU A 148 -1.31 -2.23 2.28
N VAL A 149 -2.41 -2.88 1.95
CA VAL A 149 -3.25 -2.48 0.82
C VAL A 149 -3.94 -1.14 1.07
N ALA A 150 -4.42 -0.90 2.29
CA ALA A 150 -4.94 0.41 2.71
C ALA A 150 -3.86 1.50 2.59
N ALA A 151 -2.62 1.21 3.01
CA ALA A 151 -1.48 2.11 2.92
C ALA A 151 -1.11 2.47 1.47
N ILE A 152 -1.09 1.49 0.56
CA ILE A 152 -0.83 1.74 -0.87
C ILE A 152 -1.94 2.62 -1.46
N ALA A 153 -3.20 2.29 -1.21
CA ALA A 153 -4.33 3.06 -1.72
C ALA A 153 -4.33 4.50 -1.17
N ALA A 154 -4.08 4.68 0.12
CA ALA A 154 -4.00 5.99 0.76
C ALA A 154 -2.85 6.84 0.21
N SER A 155 -1.68 6.24 0.04
CA SER A 155 -0.50 6.88 -0.55
C SER A 155 -0.77 7.32 -2.00
N ALA A 156 -1.38 6.45 -2.80
CA ALA A 156 -1.70 6.72 -4.18
C ALA A 156 -2.77 7.81 -4.33
N ALA A 157 -3.78 7.80 -3.45
CA ALA A 157 -4.82 8.83 -3.39
C ALA A 157 -4.25 10.20 -2.97
N SER A 158 -3.38 10.24 -1.94
CA SER A 158 -2.69 11.46 -1.51
C SER A 158 -1.87 12.08 -2.64
N ARG A 159 -1.04 11.26 -3.28
CA ARG A 159 -0.24 11.68 -4.44
C ARG A 159 -1.10 12.19 -5.60
N LEU A 160 -2.20 11.50 -5.89
CA LEU A 160 -3.11 11.90 -6.97
C LEU A 160 -3.76 13.25 -6.65
N ALA A 161 -4.21 13.48 -5.41
CA ALA A 161 -4.79 14.75 -5.01
C ALA A 161 -3.83 15.94 -5.19
N HIS A 162 -2.54 15.77 -4.84
CA HIS A 162 -1.51 16.79 -5.10
C HIS A 162 -1.34 17.07 -6.59
N ARG A 163 -1.21 16.01 -7.41
CA ARG A 163 -1.05 16.14 -8.86
C ARG A 163 -2.25 16.78 -9.55
N LEU A 164 -3.48 16.48 -9.10
CA LEU A 164 -4.69 17.10 -9.66
C LEU A 164 -4.70 18.60 -9.41
N ARG A 165 -4.26 19.03 -8.22
CA ARG A 165 -4.13 20.44 -7.89
C ARG A 165 -3.08 21.15 -8.76
N ASP A 166 -1.93 20.52 -8.99
CA ASP A 166 -0.87 21.05 -9.85
C ASP A 166 -1.36 21.27 -11.30
N GLN A 167 -2.22 20.39 -11.79
CA GLN A 167 -2.84 20.51 -13.11
C GLN A 167 -3.86 21.66 -13.17
N GLU A 168 -4.67 21.86 -12.12
CA GLU A 168 -5.57 23.03 -12.01
C GLU A 168 -4.79 24.34 -11.99
N GLU A 169 -3.63 24.36 -11.37
CA GLU A 169 -2.72 25.52 -11.30
C GLU A 169 -1.94 25.74 -12.62
N SER A 170 -2.22 24.95 -13.66
CA SER A 170 -1.65 25.07 -15.01
C SER A 170 -0.13 24.92 -15.07
N LEU A 171 0.46 24.12 -14.17
CA LEU A 171 1.87 23.77 -14.24
C LEU A 171 2.19 23.02 -15.55
N THR A 172 3.37 23.28 -16.11
CA THR A 172 3.83 22.58 -17.30
C THR A 172 4.12 21.11 -17.00
N GLU A 173 4.05 20.23 -18.02
CA GLU A 173 4.40 18.82 -17.85
C GLU A 173 5.81 18.60 -17.29
N LYS A 174 6.72 19.55 -17.53
CA LYS A 174 8.08 19.50 -16.99
C LYS A 174 8.07 19.77 -15.48
N GLU A 175 7.36 20.80 -15.03
CA GLU A 175 7.22 21.12 -13.60
C GLU A 175 6.54 19.97 -12.84
N ILE A 176 5.49 19.37 -13.41
CA ILE A 176 4.83 18.18 -12.84
C ILE A 176 5.82 17.01 -12.72
N LYS A 177 6.67 16.79 -13.72
CA LYS A 177 7.68 15.71 -13.68
C LYS A 177 8.77 15.96 -12.65
N ASP A 178 9.18 17.21 -12.47
CA ASP A 178 10.20 17.60 -11.51
C ASP A 178 9.65 17.44 -10.07
N LEU A 179 8.42 17.87 -9.80
CA LEU A 179 7.72 17.62 -8.53
C LEU A 179 7.52 16.13 -8.25
N ASP A 180 7.07 15.37 -9.26
CA ASP A 180 6.96 13.91 -9.21
C ASP A 180 8.30 13.24 -8.86
N HIS A 181 9.43 13.83 -9.27
CA HIS A 181 10.75 13.32 -8.93
C HIS A 181 11.12 13.68 -7.48
N GLU A 182 10.87 14.91 -7.04
CA GLU A 182 11.10 15.36 -5.66
C GLU A 182 10.33 14.52 -4.63
N GLU A 183 9.05 14.24 -4.92
CA GLU A 183 8.26 13.32 -4.11
C GLU A 183 8.88 11.93 -4.02
N MET A 184 9.64 11.48 -5.02
CA MET A 184 10.32 10.17 -5.02
C MET A 184 11.60 10.12 -4.19
N ILE A 185 12.19 11.26 -3.83
CA ILE A 185 13.46 11.34 -3.08
C ILE A 185 13.26 11.25 -1.56
N GLY A 186 12.03 11.47 -1.08
CA GLY A 186 11.61 11.25 0.31
C GLY A 186 11.69 9.80 0.77
#